data_AF-A0A8T3XVX8-F1
#
_entry.id   AF-A0A8T3XVX8-F1
#
_cell.length_a   1.000
_cell.length_b   1.000
_cell.length_c   1.000
_cell.angle_alpha   90.00
_cell.angle_beta   90.00
_cell.angle_gamma   90.00
#
_symmetry.space_group_name_H-M   'P 1'
#
loop_
_entity.id
_entity.type
_entity.pdbx_description
1 polymer ?
#
loop_
_entity_poly.entity_id
_entity_poly.type
_entity_poly.pdbx_seq_one_letter_code
_entity_poly.pdbx_strand_id
1 'polypeptide(L)'
;MLEEERNSIYEDMTLAEKRVADFLKERHIRWNFEQPVYVRDNKKRPRVWTPDFFLPELGIYLEVCGAKRRSYKFRKEVYEHEDNKVPVIFVHTYKVNRWKEFVLNAIKRLHEDRSKIVSNL
;
A
#
# COMPACT_ATOMS: atom_id res chain seq x y z
N MET A 1 -6.58 -37.55 7.92
CA MET A 1 -6.61 -36.08 7.88
C MET A 1 -5.18 -35.60 8.06
N LEU A 2 -4.49 -35.32 6.96
CA LEU A 2 -3.20 -34.65 7.01
C LEU A 2 -3.52 -33.18 7.14
N GLU A 3 -3.12 -32.60 8.26
CA GLU A 3 -3.11 -31.15 8.48
C GLU A 3 -2.14 -30.58 7.44
N GLU A 4 -2.68 -29.94 6.39
CA GLU A 4 -1.85 -29.19 5.45
C GLU A 4 -0.99 -28.25 6.28
N GLU A 5 0.34 -28.43 6.22
CA GLU A 5 1.31 -27.45 6.68
C GLU A 5 0.91 -26.13 6.01
N ARG A 6 0.26 -25.26 6.78
CA ARG A 6 -0.21 -23.96 6.30
C ARG A 6 1.02 -23.11 6.04
N ASN A 7 1.57 -23.20 4.83
CA ASN A 7 2.52 -22.24 4.32
C ASN A 7 1.89 -20.86 4.54
N SER A 8 2.55 -20.04 5.35
CA SER A 8 2.03 -18.73 5.68
C SER A 8 2.01 -17.87 4.42
N ILE A 9 0.96 -17.05 4.22
CA ILE A 9 0.91 -16.08 3.10
C ILE A 9 2.14 -15.14 3.07
N TYR A 10 2.88 -15.04 4.17
CA TYR A 10 4.10 -14.25 4.30
C TYR A 10 5.34 -14.93 3.70
N GLU A 11 5.29 -16.24 3.43
CA GLU A 11 6.41 -16.98 2.81
C GLU A 11 6.67 -16.50 1.38
N ASP A 12 5.59 -16.23 0.65
CA ASP A 12 5.59 -15.76 -0.74
C ASP A 12 6.02 -14.30 -0.91
N MET A 13 6.18 -13.55 0.19
CA MET A 13 6.63 -12.17 0.13
C MET A 13 8.00 -12.05 -0.54
N THR A 14 8.12 -11.06 -1.43
CA THR A 14 9.39 -10.66 -2.00
C THR A 14 10.31 -10.08 -0.92
N LEU A 15 11.63 -10.05 -1.19
CA LEU A 15 12.59 -9.40 -0.28
C LEU A 15 12.27 -7.92 -0.04
N ALA A 16 11.62 -7.24 -1.00
CA ALA A 16 11.22 -5.85 -0.86
C ALA A 16 10.01 -5.72 0.07
N GLU A 17 9.00 -6.59 -0.05
CA GLU A 17 7.87 -6.64 0.88
C GLU A 17 8.31 -7.00 2.28
N LYS A 18 9.19 -8.00 2.45
CA LYS A 18 9.75 -8.37 3.75
C LYS A 18 10.39 -7.17 4.46
N ARG A 19 11.20 -6.39 3.74
CA ARG A 19 11.80 -5.14 4.28
C ARG A 19 10.76 -4.10 4.70
N VAL A 20 9.64 -3.99 3.99
CA VAL A 20 8.54 -3.09 4.35
C VAL A 20 7.79 -3.64 5.57
N ALA A 21 7.48 -4.94 5.60
CA ALA A 21 6.85 -5.61 6.73
C ALA A 21 7.67 -5.45 8.02
N ASP A 22 8.99 -5.68 7.94
CA ASP A 22 9.92 -5.50 9.06
C ASP A 22 9.91 -4.05 9.55
N PHE A 23 9.95 -3.07 8.64
CA PHE A 23 9.85 -1.66 8.99
C PHE A 23 8.52 -1.30 9.67
N LEU A 24 7.39 -1.81 9.16
CA LEU A 24 6.09 -1.57 9.80
C LEU A 24 6.05 -2.18 11.20
N LYS A 25 6.60 -3.39 11.36
CA LYS A 25 6.75 -4.07 12.65
C LYS A 25 7.63 -3.28 13.62
N GLU A 26 8.80 -2.79 13.18
CA GLU A 26 9.71 -1.91 13.95
C GLU A 26 9.00 -0.65 14.46
N ARG A 27 8.00 -0.15 13.72
CA ARG A 27 7.23 1.05 14.07
C ARG A 27 5.92 0.76 14.77
N HIS A 28 5.64 -0.50 15.13
CA HIS A 28 4.38 -0.94 15.72
C HIS A 28 3.15 -0.54 14.90
N ILE A 29 3.28 -0.44 13.58
CA ILE A 29 2.17 -0.17 12.67
C ILE A 29 1.56 -1.51 12.27
N ARG A 30 0.27 -1.70 12.57
CA ARG A 30 -0.46 -2.91 12.13
C ARG A 30 -0.70 -2.87 10.63
N TRP A 31 -0.70 -4.05 10.01
CA TRP A 31 -0.96 -4.19 8.58
C TRP A 31 -1.66 -5.51 8.26
N ASN A 32 -2.45 -5.49 7.18
CA ASN A 32 -2.99 -6.68 6.52
C ASN A 32 -2.26 -6.85 5.20
N PHE A 33 -1.77 -8.06 4.91
CA PHE A 33 -1.16 -8.37 3.61
C PHE A 33 -2.22 -8.51 2.53
N GLU A 34 -1.96 -7.98 1.35
CA GLU A 34 -2.77 -8.16 0.13
C GLU A 34 -4.28 -7.95 0.34
N GLN A 35 -4.65 -7.02 1.24
CA GLN A 35 -6.05 -6.68 1.50
C GLN A 35 -6.70 -6.19 0.19
N PRO A 36 -7.78 -6.83 -0.27
CA PRO A 36 -8.43 -6.43 -1.51
C PRO A 36 -9.07 -5.04 -1.41
N VAL A 37 -8.94 -4.25 -2.48
CA VAL A 37 -9.62 -2.98 -2.67
C VAL A 37 -10.38 -2.96 -3.99
N TYR A 38 -11.62 -2.48 -3.94
CA TYR A 38 -12.44 -2.28 -5.12
C TYR A 38 -12.08 -0.96 -5.80
N VAL A 39 -11.84 -1.00 -7.12
CA VAL A 39 -11.55 0.18 -7.94
C VAL A 39 -12.25 0.08 -9.29
N ARG A 40 -12.42 1.20 -9.97
CA ARG A 40 -12.84 1.30 -11.37
C ARG A 40 -11.63 1.66 -12.24
N ASP A 41 -11.37 0.87 -13.28
CA ASP A 41 -10.30 1.20 -14.23
C ASP A 41 -10.68 2.41 -15.12
N ASN A 42 -9.76 2.84 -15.98
CA ASN A 42 -9.97 3.96 -16.91
C ASN A 42 -11.14 3.77 -17.89
N LYS A 43 -11.67 2.55 -18.04
CA LYS A 43 -12.86 2.24 -18.84
C LYS A 43 -14.09 2.07 -17.94
N LYS A 44 -14.03 2.56 -16.70
CA LYS A 44 -15.05 2.48 -15.63
C LYS A 44 -15.42 1.05 -15.21
N ARG A 45 -14.61 0.06 -15.58
CA ARG A 45 -14.91 -1.34 -15.30
C ARG A 45 -14.53 -1.66 -13.85
N PRO A 46 -15.37 -2.40 -13.12
CA PRO A 46 -15.06 -2.83 -11.76
C PRO A 46 -13.82 -3.75 -11.75
N ARG A 47 -12.96 -3.56 -10.76
CA ARG A 47 -11.78 -4.36 -10.48
C ARG A 47 -11.66 -4.57 -8.98
N VAL A 48 -11.05 -5.69 -8.61
CA VAL A 48 -10.52 -5.93 -7.27
C VAL A 48 -9.02 -6.03 -7.42
N TRP A 49 -8.29 -5.12 -6.78
CA TRP A 49 -6.83 -5.12 -6.75
C TRP A 49 -6.36 -5.41 -5.33
N THR A 50 -5.15 -5.92 -5.18
CA THR A 50 -4.52 -6.24 -3.90
C THR A 50 -3.20 -5.45 -3.82
N PRO A 51 -3.21 -4.24 -3.24
CA PRO A 51 -1.97 -3.59 -2.84
C PRO A 51 -1.29 -4.43 -1.75
N ASP A 52 0.03 -4.40 -1.68
CA ASP A 52 0.79 -5.33 -0.85
C ASP A 52 0.46 -5.19 0.65
N PHE A 53 0.26 -3.97 1.16
CA PHE A 53 -0.08 -3.75 2.56
C PHE A 53 -1.26 -2.80 2.72
N PHE A 54 -2.18 -3.12 3.62
CA PHE A 54 -3.17 -2.18 4.14
C PHE A 54 -2.88 -1.86 5.60
N LEU A 55 -2.85 -0.58 5.95
CA LEU A 55 -2.63 -0.07 7.31
C LEU A 55 -3.99 0.30 7.90
N PRO A 56 -4.68 -0.61 8.62
CA PRO A 56 -6.08 -0.43 9.01
C PRO A 56 -6.31 0.79 9.90
N GLU A 57 -5.39 1.09 10.82
CA GLU A 57 -5.49 2.22 11.74
C GLU A 57 -5.37 3.57 11.02
N LEU A 58 -4.71 3.59 9.87
CA LEU A 58 -4.46 4.79 9.10
C LEU A 58 -5.39 4.88 7.88
N GLY A 59 -6.06 3.79 7.49
CA GLY A 59 -6.84 3.72 6.25
C GLY A 59 -5.97 4.07 5.03
N ILE A 60 -4.77 3.51 4.95
CA ILE A 60 -3.78 3.76 3.88
C ILE A 60 -3.28 2.43 3.35
N TYR A 61 -3.12 2.31 2.03
CA TYR A 61 -2.45 1.19 1.40
C TYR A 61 -1.00 1.54 1.04
N LEU A 62 -0.12 0.55 1.06
CA LEU A 62 1.22 0.62 0.50
C LEU A 62 1.32 -0.36 -0.67
N GLU A 63 1.97 0.08 -1.74
CA GLU A 63 2.35 -0.74 -2.89
C GLU A 63 3.86 -0.75 -3.00
N VAL A 64 4.49 -1.90 -2.81
CA VAL A 64 5.93 -2.11 -2.90
C VAL A 64 6.34 -2.27 -4.36
N CYS A 65 7.00 -1.25 -4.88
CA CYS A 65 7.43 -1.23 -6.26
C CYS A 65 8.67 -2.12 -6.44
N GLY A 66 8.56 -3.15 -7.29
CA GLY A 66 9.70 -3.91 -7.80
C GLY A 66 10.56 -3.14 -8.81
N ALA A 67 11.87 -3.42 -8.82
CA ALA A 67 12.86 -2.75 -9.67
C ALA A 67 12.69 -2.99 -11.18
N LYS A 68 12.13 -4.14 -11.55
CA LYS A 68 11.99 -4.57 -12.96
C LYS A 68 10.79 -3.95 -13.68
N ARG A 69 9.82 -3.38 -12.95
CA ARG A 69 8.62 -2.79 -13.56
C ARG A 69 8.94 -1.40 -14.09
N ARG A 70 8.71 -1.18 -15.39
CA ARG A 70 9.01 0.09 -16.09
C ARG A 70 8.19 1.27 -15.58
N SER A 71 6.94 1.04 -15.15
CA SER A 71 6.07 2.12 -14.67
C SER A 71 4.93 1.61 -13.78
N TYR A 72 4.60 2.41 -12.77
CA TYR A 72 3.41 2.27 -11.93
C TYR A 72 2.35 3.34 -12.23
N LYS A 73 2.57 4.17 -13.27
CA LYS A 73 1.72 5.31 -13.64
C LYS A 73 0.25 4.91 -13.79
N PHE A 74 -0.02 3.83 -14.51
CA PHE A 74 -1.40 3.35 -14.70
C PHE A 74 -2.10 2.99 -13.37
N ARG A 75 -1.44 2.27 -12.46
CA ARG A 75 -2.03 1.93 -11.16
C ARG A 75 -2.28 3.18 -10.33
N LYS A 76 -1.32 4.10 -10.33
CA LYS A 76 -1.42 5.38 -9.63
C LYS A 76 -2.60 6.21 -10.14
N GLU A 77 -2.73 6.36 -11.45
CA GLU A 77 -3.85 7.07 -12.09
C GLU A 77 -5.21 6.45 -11.72
N VAL A 78 -5.30 5.11 -11.69
CA VAL A 78 -6.53 4.43 -11.26
C VAL A 78 -6.85 4.71 -9.79
N TYR A 79 -5.89 4.57 -8.87
CA TYR A 79 -6.15 4.83 -7.44
C TYR A 79 -6.55 6.28 -7.17
N GLU A 80 -5.93 7.25 -7.85
CA GLU A 80 -6.15 8.69 -7.63
C GLU A 80 -7.42 9.24 -8.32
N HIS A 81 -8.01 8.47 -9.23
CA HIS A 81 -9.22 8.85 -9.96
C HIS A 81 -10.37 9.20 -8.99
N GLU A 82 -11.22 10.17 -9.38
CA GLU A 82 -12.35 10.67 -8.58
C GLU A 82 -13.32 9.57 -8.14
N ASP A 83 -13.57 8.58 -9.00
CA ASP A 83 -14.44 7.44 -8.69
C ASP A 83 -13.85 6.46 -7.64
N ASN A 84 -12.56 6.57 -7.32
CA ASN A 84 -11.85 5.60 -6.48
C ASN A 84 -11.30 6.23 -5.19
N LYS A 85 -10.54 7.35 -5.31
CA LYS A 85 -9.90 8.07 -4.19
C LYS A 85 -9.23 7.16 -3.16
N VAL A 86 -8.52 6.13 -3.62
CA VAL A 86 -7.86 5.17 -2.75
C VAL A 86 -6.48 5.71 -2.35
N PRO A 87 -6.19 5.92 -1.06
CA PRO A 87 -4.91 6.41 -0.59
C PRO A 87 -3.85 5.30 -0.66
N VAL A 88 -3.04 5.31 -1.73
CA VAL A 88 -1.96 4.33 -1.94
C VAL A 88 -0.60 5.03 -2.00
N ILE A 89 0.33 4.60 -1.15
CA ILE A 89 1.73 5.06 -1.16
C ILE A 89 2.58 4.03 -1.92
N PHE A 90 3.18 4.46 -3.02
CA PHE A 90 4.09 3.64 -3.82
C PHE A 90 5.51 3.66 -3.24
N VAL A 91 5.96 2.54 -2.69
CA VAL A 91 7.22 2.40 -1.96
C VAL A 91 8.31 1.81 -2.85
N HIS A 92 9.32 2.61 -3.16
CA HIS A 92 10.48 2.17 -3.93
C HIS A 92 11.68 1.89 -3.03
N THR A 93 11.76 0.67 -2.46
CA THR A 93 12.82 0.27 -1.52
C THR A 93 14.24 0.26 -2.13
N TYR A 94 14.34 0.25 -3.46
CA TYR A 94 15.59 0.14 -4.23
C TYR A 94 16.08 1.47 -4.83
N LYS A 95 15.23 2.49 -4.95
CA LYS A 95 15.59 3.77 -5.60
C LYS A 95 16.14 4.80 -4.65
N VAL A 96 15.78 4.70 -3.36
CA VAL A 96 16.04 5.76 -2.39
C VAL A 96 16.48 5.12 -1.08
N ASN A 97 17.69 5.42 -0.62
CA ASN A 97 18.19 4.98 0.69
C ASN A 97 17.30 5.47 1.86
N ARG A 98 16.45 6.47 1.60
CA ARG A 98 15.54 7.13 2.56
C ARG A 98 14.06 6.74 2.37
N TRP A 99 13.77 5.58 1.77
CA TRP A 99 12.38 5.15 1.53
C TRP A 99 11.53 5.05 2.81
N LYS A 100 12.13 4.67 3.96
CA LYS A 100 11.46 4.65 5.27
C LYS A 100 10.90 6.04 5.63
N GLU A 101 11.72 7.07 5.48
CA GLU A 101 11.34 8.46 5.73
C GLU A 101 10.31 8.97 4.71
N PHE A 102 10.44 8.55 3.44
CA PHE A 102 9.42 8.84 2.43
C PHE A 102 8.05 8.31 2.85
N VAL A 103 7.96 7.05 3.33
CA VAL A 103 6.69 6.46 3.79
C VAL A 103 6.11 7.26 4.95
N LEU A 104 6.92 7.57 5.97
CA LEU A 104 6.46 8.35 7.14
C LEU A 104 5.98 9.75 6.73
N ASN A 105 6.73 10.44 5.87
CA ASN A 105 6.35 11.78 5.39
C ASN A 105 5.11 11.74 4.49
N ALA A 106 4.88 10.67 3.76
CA ALA A 106 3.67 10.48 2.95
C ALA A 106 2.45 10.22 3.83
N ILE A 107 2.58 9.34 4.84
CA ILE A 107 1.54 9.11 5.87
C ILE A 107 1.19 10.43 6.57
N LYS A 108 2.19 11.18 7.04
CA LYS A 108 1.99 12.46 7.73
C LYS A 108 1.19 13.45 6.88
N ARG A 109 1.57 13.61 5.60
CA ARG A 109 0.87 14.49 4.66
C ARG A 109 -0.58 14.09 4.44
N LEU A 110 -0.86 12.80 4.25
CA LEU A 110 -2.23 12.30 4.10
C LEU A 110 -3.08 12.61 5.33
N HIS A 111 -2.53 12.48 6.53
CA HIS A 111 -3.24 12.85 7.75
C HIS A 111 -3.44 14.36 7.88
N GLU A 112 -2.43 15.18 7.55
CA GLU A 112 -2.56 16.64 7.55
C GLU A 112 -3.66 17.10 6.60
N ASP A 113 -3.75 16.52 5.41
CA ASP A 113 -4.79 16.86 4.43
C ASP A 113 -6.19 16.43 4.90
N ARG A 114 -6.31 15.25 5.51
CA ARG A 114 -7.56 14.80 6.14
C ARG A 114 -7.99 15.69 7.30
N SER A 115 -7.04 16.10 8.15
CA SER A 115 -7.32 17.01 9.27
C SER A 115 -7.88 18.34 8.78
N LYS A 116 -7.34 18.91 7.69
CA LYS A 116 -7.89 20.14 7.08
C LYS A 116 -9.34 19.97 6.63
N ILE A 117 -9.69 18.82 6.06
CA ILE A 117 -11.07 18.53 5.66
C ILE A 117 -11.97 18.52 6.90
N VAL A 118 -11.58 17.75 7.92
CA VAL A 118 -12.37 17.63 9.16
C VAL A 118 -12.51 18.95 9.90
N SER A 119 -11.47 19.78 9.94
CA SER A 119 -11.53 21.10 10.57
C SER A 119 -12.44 22.10 9.86
N ASN A 120 -12.86 21.83 8.62
CA ASN A 120 -13.76 22.66 7.83
C ASN A 120 -15.19 22.08 7.75
N LEU A 121 -15.48 21.00 8.49
CA LEU A 121 -16.83 20.44 8.67
C LEU A 121 -17.52 21.09 9.88
#